data_AF-A0A7S2N7A7-F1
#
_entry.id   AF-A0A7S2N7A7-F1
#
_cell.length_a   1.000
_cell.length_b   1.000
_cell.length_c   1.000
_cell.angle_alpha   90.00
_cell.angle_beta   90.00
_cell.angle_gamma   90.00
#
_symmetry.space_group_name_H-M   'P 1'
#
loop_
_entity.id
_entity.type
_entity.pdbx_description
1 polymer ?
#
loop_
_entity_poly.entity_id
_entity_poly.type
_entity_poly.pdbx_seq_one_letter_code
_entity_poly.pdbx_strand_id
1 'polypeptide(L)'
;CGQCRERPMVAPYKECPGKHACVGFLSNKHLECKRILVKKALQEAQLATARAQLPTAEQLRLPPMDHAQTKRAKLPLPARPCAKLKGRRVVSVADMHGDFTSLLQLLQGLGLVRRGVSEDPGTWRDIWEGGDALFLQLGDVVDRGDEGQRMWKFLWALQDEQPASVVLFVGNHEAMLLTRQYKTAGEAAPSLADKCTYTMDPAWCQDDFYSMRTHTCVDPPGGAVHVDTCFDRAWSAGGFMGRQVQERMTKGQMKMA
;
A
#
# COMPACT_ATOMS: atom_id res chain seq x y z
N CYS A 1 -3.57 -33.28 14.48
CA CYS A 1 -4.25 -33.90 15.63
C CYS A 1 -4.90 -32.76 16.42
N GLY A 2 -6.20 -32.83 16.66
CA GLY A 2 -6.95 -31.87 17.48
C GLY A 2 -7.33 -30.54 16.81
N GLN A 3 -8.24 -30.58 15.83
CA GLN A 3 -9.33 -29.59 15.57
C GLN A 3 -9.83 -29.71 14.12
N CYS A 4 -10.58 -30.78 13.86
CA CYS A 4 -11.56 -30.80 12.77
C CYS A 4 -12.91 -31.02 13.44
N ARG A 5 -13.66 -29.94 13.68
CA ARG A 5 -15.09 -30.04 13.99
C ARG A 5 -15.84 -30.16 12.68
N GLU A 6 -16.66 -31.20 12.64
CA GLU A 6 -17.52 -31.65 11.57
C GLU A 6 -18.54 -30.58 11.15
N ARG A 7 -18.80 -30.46 9.84
CA ARG A 7 -20.13 -30.14 9.33
C ARG A 7 -20.55 -31.31 8.42
N PRO A 8 -21.78 -31.84 8.54
CA PRO A 8 -22.19 -32.99 7.77
C PRO A 8 -22.61 -32.53 6.37
N MET A 9 -21.98 -33.08 5.33
CA MET A 9 -22.68 -33.31 4.08
C MET A 9 -22.91 -34.80 3.93
N VAL A 10 -24.19 -35.10 3.77
CA VAL A 10 -24.81 -36.40 3.56
C VAL A 10 -24.19 -37.08 2.34
N ALA A 11 -23.83 -38.35 2.50
CA ALA A 11 -23.36 -39.23 1.44
C ALA A 11 -24.46 -39.44 0.37
N PRO A 12 -24.13 -39.94 -0.84
CA PRO A 12 -23.90 -41.39 -0.95
C PRO A 12 -22.80 -41.75 -1.96
N TYR A 13 -22.09 -42.86 -1.75
CA TYR A 13 -22.04 -43.93 -2.75
C TYR A 13 -21.30 -45.15 -2.20
N LYS A 14 -22.10 -46.21 -2.01
CA LYS A 14 -21.88 -47.65 -2.20
C LYS A 14 -20.70 -48.35 -1.48
N GLU A 15 -21.14 -49.31 -0.68
CA GLU A 15 -20.41 -50.43 -0.09
C GLU A 15 -19.50 -51.17 -1.07
N CYS A 16 -18.38 -51.69 -0.53
CA CYS A 16 -17.77 -52.92 -1.04
C CYS A 16 -17.49 -53.86 0.15
N PRO A 17 -18.05 -55.09 0.14
CA PRO A 17 -17.81 -56.11 1.15
C PRO A 17 -16.55 -56.92 0.78
N GLY A 18 -15.89 -57.50 1.78
CA GLY A 18 -14.95 -58.60 1.57
C GLY A 18 -13.50 -58.28 1.92
N LYS A 19 -12.96 -59.10 2.83
CA LYS A 19 -11.55 -59.15 3.22
C LYS A 19 -10.69 -59.56 2.00
N HIS A 20 -9.47 -59.02 1.95
CA HIS A 20 -8.39 -59.34 1.00
C HIS A 20 -8.38 -58.61 -0.35
N ALA A 21 -8.16 -57.29 -0.34
CA ALA A 21 -7.31 -56.58 -1.33
C ALA A 21 -7.32 -55.06 -1.04
N CYS A 22 -6.36 -54.57 -0.25
CA CYS A 22 -5.98 -53.16 -0.27
C CYS A 22 -4.47 -53.07 -0.44
N VAL A 23 -4.03 -53.15 -1.70
CA VAL A 23 -2.78 -52.52 -2.11
C VAL A 23 -3.04 -51.01 -2.00
N GLY A 24 -2.55 -50.40 -0.92
CA GLY A 24 -2.89 -49.03 -0.55
C GLY A 24 -2.38 -48.02 -1.58
N PHE A 25 -3.28 -47.51 -2.40
CA PHE A 25 -3.12 -46.21 -3.07
C PHE A 25 -3.02 -45.13 -1.97
N LEU A 26 -1.79 -44.72 -1.65
CA LEU A 26 -1.57 -43.46 -0.94
C LEU A 26 -2.10 -42.34 -1.83
N SER A 27 -3.27 -41.79 -1.50
CA SER A 27 -3.82 -40.67 -2.27
C SER A 27 -2.83 -39.50 -2.23
N ASN A 28 -2.62 -38.84 -3.38
CA ASN A 28 -1.70 -37.71 -3.53
C ASN A 28 -1.90 -36.64 -2.45
N LYS A 29 -3.11 -36.49 -1.91
CA LYS A 29 -3.44 -35.55 -0.82
C LYS A 29 -2.65 -35.78 0.47
N HIS A 30 -2.31 -37.03 0.81
CA HIS A 30 -1.53 -37.31 2.02
C HIS A 30 -0.05 -36.96 1.84
N LEU A 31 0.48 -37.12 0.62
CA LEU A 31 1.83 -36.72 0.25
C LEU A 31 1.94 -35.18 0.13
N GLU A 32 0.89 -34.53 -0.37
CA GLU A 32 0.71 -33.07 -0.41
C GLU A 32 0.76 -32.47 0.99
N CYS A 33 -0.01 -33.01 1.94
CA CYS A 33 -0.02 -32.55 3.33
C CYS A 33 1.35 -32.72 4.00
N LYS A 34 2.05 -33.84 3.79
CA LYS A 34 3.41 -34.03 4.30
C LYS A 34 4.39 -33.01 3.71
N ARG A 35 4.29 -32.71 2.41
CA ARG A 35 5.12 -31.68 1.75
C ARG A 35 4.86 -30.28 2.33
N ILE A 36 3.60 -29.92 2.57
CA ILE A 36 3.23 -28.62 3.14
C ILE A 36 3.80 -28.47 4.56
N LEU A 37 3.67 -29.52 5.40
CA LEU A 37 4.19 -29.49 6.77
C LEU A 37 5.72 -29.40 6.82
N VAL A 38 6.43 -30.13 5.93
CA VAL A 38 7.88 -30.05 5.82
C VAL A 38 8.32 -28.66 5.32
N LYS A 39 7.65 -28.09 4.32
CA LYS A 39 7.92 -26.72 3.85
C LYS A 39 7.72 -25.69 4.95
N LYS A 40 6.63 -25.81 5.73
CA LYS A 40 6.34 -24.91 6.84
C LYS A 40 7.42 -24.99 7.94
N ALA A 41 7.84 -26.20 8.31
CA ALA A 41 8.91 -26.40 9.29
C ALA A 41 10.26 -25.86 8.81
N LEU A 42 10.59 -26.04 7.53
CA LEU A 42 11.78 -25.45 6.90
C LEU A 42 11.73 -23.92 6.93
N GLN A 43 10.58 -23.33 6.59
CA GLN A 43 10.42 -21.88 6.58
C GLN A 43 10.47 -21.28 7.99
N GLU A 44 9.87 -21.94 8.99
CA GLU A 44 9.97 -21.53 10.39
C GLU A 44 11.42 -21.61 10.91
N ALA A 45 12.18 -22.65 10.54
CA ALA A 45 13.59 -22.77 10.87
C ALA A 45 14.45 -21.70 10.17
N GLN A 46 14.16 -21.38 8.91
CA GLN A 46 14.81 -20.30 8.16
C GLN A 46 14.52 -18.92 8.78
N LEU A 47 13.27 -18.64 9.16
CA LEU A 47 12.88 -17.42 9.86
C LEU A 47 13.53 -17.28 11.24
N ALA A 48 13.65 -18.38 11.99
CA ALA A 48 14.33 -18.38 13.27
C ALA A 48 15.84 -18.10 13.12
N THR A 49 16.48 -18.69 12.10
CA THR A 49 17.89 -18.44 11.79
C THR A 49 18.12 -17.01 11.33
N ALA A 50 17.25 -16.47 10.46
CA ALA A 50 17.32 -15.09 10.00
C ALA A 50 17.13 -14.08 11.15
N ARG A 51 16.21 -14.36 12.08
CA ARG A 51 16.03 -13.53 13.28
C ARG A 51 17.25 -13.55 14.20
N ALA A 52 17.93 -14.69 14.33
CA ALA A 52 19.17 -14.79 15.10
C ALA A 52 20.36 -14.06 14.45
N GLN A 53 20.29 -13.80 13.14
CA GLN A 53 21.32 -13.09 12.37
C GLN A 53 21.03 -11.59 12.19
N LEU A 54 19.88 -11.10 12.65
CA LEU A 54 19.58 -9.66 12.60
C LEU A 54 20.55 -8.91 13.53
N PRO A 55 21.23 -7.85 13.03
CA PRO A 55 22.04 -7.00 13.89
C PRO A 55 21.17 -6.43 15.01
N THR A 56 21.72 -6.40 16.21
CA THR A 56 21.08 -5.75 17.36
C THR A 56 20.81 -4.28 17.05
N ALA A 57 19.84 -3.68 17.74
CA ALA A 57 19.56 -2.24 17.61
C ALA A 57 20.81 -1.36 17.88
N GLU A 58 21.75 -1.86 18.69
CA GLU A 58 23.06 -1.25 18.93
C GLU A 58 23.97 -1.28 17.68
N GLN A 59 23.95 -2.37 16.92
CA GLN A 59 24.74 -2.54 15.68
C GLN A 59 24.15 -1.81 14.48
N LEU A 60 22.84 -1.54 14.49
CA LEU A 60 22.15 -0.72 13.48
C LEU A 60 22.27 0.78 13.74
N ARG A 61 22.78 1.20 14.90
CA ARG A 61 23.09 2.61 15.14
C ARG A 61 24.28 3.00 14.28
N LEU A 62 23.99 3.67 13.17
CA LEU A 62 25.01 4.42 12.46
C LEU A 62 25.66 5.40 13.46
N PRO A 63 26.99 5.56 13.43
CA PRO A 63 27.63 6.61 14.21
C PRO A 63 26.98 7.94 13.85
N PRO A 64 26.75 8.83 14.82
CA PRO A 64 26.20 10.15 14.52
C PRO A 64 27.10 10.83 13.49
N MET A 65 26.53 11.14 12.33
CA MET A 65 27.19 11.93 11.29
C MET A 65 27.70 13.23 11.93
N ASP A 66 28.86 13.73 11.48
CA ASP A 66 29.61 14.84 12.11
C ASP A 66 28.77 16.14 12.28
N HIS A 67 27.67 16.28 11.52
CA HIS A 67 26.72 17.38 11.65
C HIS A 67 25.82 17.31 12.91
N ALA A 68 25.73 16.16 13.59
CA ALA A 68 24.99 15.98 14.83
C ALA A 68 25.80 16.36 16.09
N GLN A 69 27.09 16.68 15.96
CA GLN A 69 27.97 17.01 17.09
C GLN A 69 27.92 18.47 17.53
N THR A 70 26.83 19.19 17.27
CA THR A 70 26.61 20.42 18.04
C THR A 70 26.21 20.01 19.45
N LYS A 71 27.12 20.20 20.42
CA LYS A 71 26.79 20.16 21.86
C LYS A 71 25.83 21.31 22.17
N ARG A 72 24.58 21.17 21.74
CA ARG A 72 23.53 22.10 22.13
C ARG A 72 23.27 21.82 23.60
N ALA A 73 23.73 22.73 24.46
CA ALA A 73 23.38 22.68 25.87
C ALA A 73 21.86 22.52 25.96
N LYS A 74 21.40 21.43 26.59
CA LYS A 74 20.00 21.19 26.87
C LYS A 74 19.62 22.13 28.02
N LEU A 75 19.50 23.43 27.73
CA LEU A 75 18.84 24.34 28.65
C LEU A 75 17.42 23.79 28.82
N PRO A 76 16.95 23.59 30.07
CA PRO A 76 15.54 23.32 30.30
C PRO A 76 14.77 24.49 29.71
N LEU A 77 14.16 24.28 28.54
CA LEU A 77 13.21 25.24 28.01
C LEU A 77 12.09 25.31 29.05
N PRO A 78 11.78 26.49 29.60
CA PRO A 78 10.64 26.62 30.49
C PRO A 78 9.43 26.06 29.75
N ALA A 79 8.65 25.20 30.42
CA ALA A 79 7.41 24.68 29.90
C ALA A 79 6.47 25.87 29.63
N ARG A 80 6.57 26.43 28.43
CA ARG A 80 5.68 27.49 27.98
C ARG A 80 4.34 26.80 27.70
N PRO A 81 3.22 27.28 28.28
CA PRO A 81 1.92 26.81 27.85
C PRO A 81 1.86 26.97 26.33
N CYS A 82 1.42 25.92 25.63
CA CYS A 82 1.20 25.99 24.19
C CYS A 82 0.37 27.24 23.92
N ALA A 83 0.88 28.13 23.07
CA ALA A 83 0.16 29.34 22.73
C ALA A 83 -1.23 28.93 22.23
N LYS A 84 -2.29 29.53 22.78
CA LYS A 84 -3.62 29.45 22.17
C LYS A 84 -3.51 30.12 20.80
N LEU A 85 -3.25 29.32 19.78
CA LEU A 85 -3.22 29.77 18.39
C LEU A 85 -4.61 30.27 18.05
N LYS A 86 -4.76 31.59 17.90
CA LYS A 86 -5.91 32.17 17.21
C LYS A 86 -5.66 31.99 15.73
N GLY A 87 -6.30 30.99 15.13
CA GLY A 87 -6.15 30.69 13.72
C GLY A 87 -6.62 29.28 13.40
N ARG A 88 -6.81 29.05 12.10
CA ARG A 88 -7.18 27.74 11.56
C ARG A 88 -6.02 26.76 11.78
N ARG A 89 -6.30 25.55 12.25
CA ARG A 89 -5.27 24.49 12.36
C ARG A 89 -4.76 24.14 10.97
N VAL A 90 -3.45 24.13 10.74
CA VAL A 90 -2.85 23.68 9.47
C VAL A 90 -2.07 22.40 9.72
N VAL A 91 -2.31 21.39 8.89
CA VAL A 91 -1.62 20.10 8.91
C VAL A 91 -0.98 19.90 7.54
N SER A 92 0.31 19.62 7.52
CA SER A 92 1.07 19.37 6.30
C SER A 92 1.71 17.99 6.34
N VAL A 93 1.57 17.22 5.27
CA VAL A 93 2.15 15.87 5.11
C VAL A 93 2.77 15.75 3.73
N ALA A 94 3.94 15.13 3.62
CA ALA A 94 4.67 14.92 2.38
C ALA A 94 5.18 13.47 2.31
N ASP A 95 5.61 13.05 1.12
CA ASP A 95 6.49 11.89 0.90
C ASP A 95 5.94 10.57 1.46
N MET A 96 4.66 10.29 1.20
CA MET A 96 4.01 9.06 1.66
C MET A 96 4.39 7.83 0.82
N HIS A 97 4.82 8.03 -0.42
CA HIS A 97 5.44 6.98 -1.25
C HIS A 97 4.73 5.62 -1.19
N GLY A 98 3.44 5.60 -1.49
CA GLY A 98 2.66 4.37 -1.56
C GLY A 98 2.37 3.68 -0.22
N ASP A 99 2.66 4.26 0.95
CA ASP A 99 2.31 3.71 2.27
C ASP A 99 0.94 4.23 2.75
N PHE A 100 -0.13 3.60 2.24
CA PHE A 100 -1.47 4.06 2.50
C PHE A 100 -1.93 3.75 3.93
N THR A 101 -1.55 2.59 4.47
CA THR A 101 -1.84 2.24 5.88
C THR A 101 -1.30 3.30 6.84
N SER A 102 -0.05 3.75 6.66
CA SER A 102 0.53 4.80 7.50
C SER A 102 -0.14 6.15 7.31
N LEU A 103 -0.50 6.54 6.07
CA LEU A 103 -1.26 7.76 5.83
C LEU A 103 -2.59 7.73 6.60
N LEU A 104 -3.34 6.64 6.49
CA LEU A 104 -4.64 6.52 7.13
C LEU A 104 -4.53 6.62 8.66
N GLN A 105 -3.56 5.91 9.25
CA GLN A 105 -3.28 5.99 10.69
C GLN A 105 -2.87 7.40 11.12
N LEU A 106 -2.05 8.08 10.33
CA LEU A 106 -1.61 9.45 10.58
C LEU A 106 -2.82 10.41 10.58
N LEU A 107 -3.67 10.36 9.55
CA LEU A 107 -4.84 11.24 9.45
C LEU A 107 -5.85 10.98 10.57
N GLN A 108 -6.06 9.72 10.96
CA GLN A 108 -6.90 9.36 12.11
C GLN A 108 -6.30 9.82 13.44
N GLY A 109 -4.99 9.65 13.62
CA GLY A 109 -4.27 10.11 14.82
C GLY A 109 -4.29 11.63 14.96
N LEU A 110 -4.28 12.35 13.83
CA LEU A 110 -4.41 13.80 13.77
C LEU A 110 -5.87 14.26 13.87
N GLY A 111 -6.85 13.37 13.85
CA GLY A 111 -8.27 13.72 13.89
C GLY A 111 -8.74 14.48 12.65
N LEU A 112 -8.13 14.22 11.49
CA LEU A 112 -8.60 14.74 10.20
C LEU A 112 -9.66 13.82 9.57
N VAL A 113 -9.58 12.53 9.85
CA VAL A 113 -10.43 11.49 9.28
C VAL A 113 -11.01 10.62 10.39
N ARG A 114 -12.28 10.21 10.24
CA ARG A 114 -12.97 9.37 11.23
C ARG A 114 -12.25 8.06 11.52
N ARG A 115 -12.27 7.64 12.79
CA ARG A 115 -11.67 6.38 13.28
C ARG A 115 -12.21 5.13 12.59
N GLY A 116 -13.45 5.19 12.07
CA GLY A 116 -14.11 4.08 11.38
C GLY A 116 -13.79 3.96 9.89
N VAL A 117 -12.90 4.80 9.34
CA VAL A 117 -12.40 4.62 7.96
C VAL A 117 -11.42 3.47 7.95
N SER A 118 -11.49 2.63 6.91
CA SER A 118 -10.55 1.55 6.67
C SER A 118 -9.94 1.68 5.28
N GLU A 119 -9.07 0.73 4.93
CA GLU A 119 -8.49 0.67 3.60
C GLU A 119 -9.50 0.29 2.50
N ASP A 120 -10.71 -0.13 2.88
CA ASP A 120 -11.80 -0.43 1.95
C ASP A 120 -12.43 0.88 1.41
N PRO A 121 -12.43 1.11 0.08
CA PRO A 121 -13.10 2.24 -0.55
C PRO A 121 -14.58 2.39 -0.20
N GLY A 122 -15.26 1.30 0.18
CA GLY A 122 -16.65 1.35 0.66
C GLY A 122 -16.86 2.23 1.89
N THR A 123 -15.78 2.52 2.63
CA THR A 123 -15.78 3.40 3.81
C THR A 123 -15.47 4.86 3.51
N TRP A 124 -15.08 5.22 2.28
CA TRP A 124 -14.62 6.57 1.94
C TRP A 124 -15.77 7.53 1.61
N ARG A 125 -16.77 7.57 2.49
CA ARG A 125 -17.89 8.51 2.48
C ARG A 125 -18.04 9.12 3.86
N ASP A 126 -18.34 10.42 3.88
CA ASP A 126 -18.51 11.23 5.09
C ASP A 126 -17.36 10.96 6.09
N ILE A 127 -16.13 11.11 5.60
CA ILE A 127 -14.91 10.70 6.31
C ILE A 127 -14.21 11.84 7.04
N TRP A 128 -14.49 13.10 6.72
CA TRP A 128 -13.80 14.24 7.33
C TRP A 128 -14.24 14.49 8.78
N GLU A 129 -13.26 14.57 9.67
CA GLU A 129 -13.45 14.98 11.07
C GLU A 129 -12.53 16.15 11.48
N GLY A 130 -11.79 16.73 10.52
CA GLY A 130 -10.82 17.78 10.76
C GLY A 130 -11.40 19.14 11.17
N GLY A 131 -12.72 19.29 11.23
CA GLY A 131 -13.38 20.55 11.57
C GLY A 131 -13.00 21.66 10.58
N ASP A 132 -12.48 22.77 11.10
CA ASP A 132 -11.99 23.89 10.28
C ASP A 132 -10.55 23.70 9.78
N ALA A 133 -9.86 22.61 10.11
CA ALA A 133 -8.45 22.44 9.76
C ALA A 133 -8.19 22.51 8.24
N LEU A 134 -7.03 23.06 7.87
CA LEU A 134 -6.47 23.00 6.52
C LEU A 134 -5.45 21.86 6.45
N PHE A 135 -5.73 20.85 5.64
CA PHE A 135 -4.83 19.77 5.31
C PHE A 135 -4.13 20.02 3.97
N LEU A 136 -2.80 19.97 3.99
CA LEU A 136 -1.92 20.10 2.84
C LEU A 136 -1.17 18.79 2.64
N GLN A 137 -1.40 18.12 1.51
CA GLN A 137 -0.53 17.04 1.06
C GLN A 137 0.44 17.63 0.03
N LEU A 138 1.75 17.57 0.28
CA LEU A 138 2.79 18.33 -0.45
C LEU A 138 3.43 17.62 -1.67
N GLY A 139 2.82 16.55 -2.18
CA GLY A 139 3.36 15.74 -3.28
C GLY A 139 4.09 14.49 -2.80
N ASP A 140 4.62 13.71 -3.75
CA ASP A 140 5.35 12.47 -3.50
C ASP A 140 4.49 11.44 -2.75
N VAL A 141 3.26 11.31 -3.21
CA VAL A 141 2.26 10.35 -2.69
C VAL A 141 2.52 8.95 -3.24
N VAL A 142 2.94 8.87 -4.49
CA VAL A 142 3.12 7.63 -5.26
C VAL A 142 4.58 7.20 -5.30
N ASP A 143 4.80 5.98 -5.79
CA ASP A 143 6.08 5.30 -5.99
C ASP A 143 6.68 4.69 -4.73
N ARG A 144 7.74 3.88 -4.89
CA ARG A 144 8.47 3.10 -3.87
C ARG A 144 7.63 2.07 -3.09
N GLY A 145 6.49 2.46 -2.55
CA GLY A 145 5.48 1.57 -1.96
C GLY A 145 4.47 1.04 -2.98
N ASP A 146 3.50 0.29 -2.46
CA ASP A 146 2.64 -0.60 -3.26
C ASP A 146 1.21 -0.09 -3.44
N GLU A 147 0.85 1.02 -2.79
CA GLU A 147 -0.54 1.47 -2.68
C GLU A 147 -0.77 2.88 -3.23
N GLY A 148 0.10 3.36 -4.12
CA GLY A 148 0.04 4.73 -4.64
C GLY A 148 -1.30 5.03 -5.34
N GLN A 149 -1.81 4.06 -6.12
CA GLN A 149 -3.14 4.19 -6.75
C GLN A 149 -4.27 4.34 -5.72
N ARG A 150 -4.25 3.52 -4.67
CA ARG A 150 -5.28 3.51 -3.62
C ARG A 150 -5.27 4.82 -2.84
N MET A 151 -4.07 5.28 -2.50
CA MET A 151 -3.86 6.50 -1.74
C MET A 151 -4.35 7.75 -2.48
N TRP A 152 -4.07 7.89 -3.78
CA TRP A 152 -4.60 8.99 -4.58
C TRP A 152 -6.13 8.98 -4.68
N LYS A 153 -6.74 7.80 -4.86
CA LYS A 153 -8.21 7.68 -4.85
C LYS A 153 -8.80 8.11 -3.51
N PHE A 154 -8.15 7.75 -2.40
CA PHE A 154 -8.56 8.19 -1.07
C PHE A 154 -8.41 9.71 -0.90
N LEU A 155 -7.27 10.29 -1.28
CA LEU A 155 -7.02 11.72 -1.18
C LEU A 155 -8.01 12.53 -2.04
N TRP A 156 -8.37 12.04 -3.22
CA TRP A 156 -9.40 12.65 -4.06
C TRP A 156 -10.78 12.58 -3.43
N ALA A 157 -11.17 11.44 -2.86
CA ALA A 157 -12.44 11.33 -2.13
C ALA A 157 -12.50 12.32 -0.95
N LEU A 158 -11.39 12.46 -0.20
CA LEU A 158 -11.26 13.41 0.89
C LEU A 158 -11.34 14.87 0.41
N GLN A 159 -10.69 15.19 -0.71
CA GLN A 159 -10.75 16.52 -1.32
C GLN A 159 -12.13 16.86 -1.90
N ASP A 160 -12.84 15.88 -2.45
CA ASP A 160 -14.18 16.08 -3.00
C ASP A 160 -15.20 16.35 -1.89
N GLU A 161 -15.01 15.76 -0.70
CA GLU A 161 -15.79 16.07 0.49
C GLU A 161 -15.48 17.47 1.06
N GLN A 162 -14.20 17.89 1.03
CA GLN A 162 -13.73 19.11 1.67
C GLN A 162 -12.78 19.96 0.80
N PRO A 163 -13.26 20.52 -0.33
CA PRO A 163 -12.40 21.17 -1.33
C PRO A 163 -11.72 22.45 -0.83
N ALA A 164 -12.27 23.12 0.20
CA ALA A 164 -11.69 24.32 0.80
C ALA A 164 -10.69 24.04 1.95
N SER A 165 -10.66 22.79 2.41
CA SER A 165 -9.86 22.36 3.56
C SER A 165 -8.79 21.35 3.17
N VAL A 166 -8.86 20.74 1.99
CA VAL A 166 -7.90 19.75 1.51
C VAL A 166 -7.24 20.25 0.23
N VAL A 167 -5.96 20.57 0.32
CA VAL A 167 -5.14 21.00 -0.82
C VAL A 167 -4.10 19.92 -1.10
N LEU A 168 -4.09 19.45 -2.33
CA LEU A 168 -3.18 18.40 -2.78
C LEU A 168 -2.17 19.00 -3.75
N PHE A 169 -0.92 18.59 -3.64
CA PHE A 169 0.15 19.06 -4.49
C PHE A 169 0.67 17.93 -5.39
N VAL A 170 1.26 18.32 -6.51
CA VAL A 170 1.99 17.45 -7.43
C VAL A 170 3.46 17.58 -7.09
N GLY A 171 4.06 16.51 -6.58
CA GLY A 171 5.49 16.42 -6.29
C GLY A 171 6.29 16.07 -7.55
N ASN A 172 7.61 15.94 -7.38
CA ASN A 172 8.48 15.53 -8.48
C ASN A 172 8.19 14.09 -8.89
N HIS A 173 7.79 13.21 -7.97
CA HIS A 173 7.46 11.83 -8.32
C HIS A 173 6.22 11.74 -9.20
N GLU A 174 5.13 12.45 -8.87
CA GLU A 174 3.96 12.52 -9.76
C GLU A 174 4.34 13.09 -11.13
N ALA A 175 5.15 14.15 -11.18
CA ALA A 175 5.61 14.74 -12.43
C ALA A 175 6.43 13.75 -13.28
N MET A 176 7.31 12.97 -12.65
CA MET A 176 8.12 11.95 -13.32
C MET A 176 7.27 10.78 -13.85
N LEU A 177 6.20 10.40 -13.14
CA LEU A 177 5.27 9.38 -13.62
C LEU A 177 4.45 9.89 -14.81
N LEU A 178 3.87 11.11 -14.71
CA LEU A 178 3.10 11.74 -15.77
C LEU A 178 3.91 11.90 -17.07
N THR A 179 5.22 12.18 -16.93
CA THR A 179 6.14 12.36 -18.06
C THR A 179 6.93 11.10 -18.43
N ARG A 180 6.70 9.98 -17.73
CA ARG A 180 7.39 8.68 -17.91
C ARG A 180 8.92 8.72 -17.70
N GLN A 181 9.43 9.75 -17.02
CA GLN A 181 10.86 9.89 -16.71
C GLN A 181 11.37 8.85 -15.70
N TYR A 182 10.48 8.18 -14.97
CA TYR A 182 10.82 7.08 -14.05
C TYR A 182 11.50 5.88 -14.72
N LYS A 183 11.39 5.75 -16.05
CA LYS A 183 12.03 4.66 -16.82
C LYS A 183 13.53 4.86 -17.01
N THR A 184 13.99 6.11 -16.95
CA THR A 184 15.40 6.48 -17.17
C THR A 184 16.06 6.98 -15.90
N ALA A 185 15.28 7.51 -14.96
CA ALA A 185 15.74 7.87 -13.63
C ALA A 185 15.57 6.67 -12.68
N GLY A 186 16.67 5.98 -12.35
CA GLY A 186 16.67 4.72 -11.60
C GLY A 186 16.12 4.77 -10.16
N GLU A 187 15.58 5.89 -9.69
CA GLU A 187 15.20 6.14 -8.30
C GLU A 187 13.69 6.37 -8.07
N ALA A 188 12.88 6.50 -9.15
CA ALA A 188 11.45 6.82 -9.07
C ALA A 188 10.53 5.75 -9.66
N ALA A 189 11.04 4.54 -9.88
CA ALA A 189 10.25 3.48 -10.47
C ALA A 189 9.22 2.95 -9.45
N PRO A 190 7.93 2.85 -9.81
CA PRO A 190 6.93 2.22 -8.96
C PRO A 190 7.27 0.74 -8.78
N SER A 191 6.92 0.19 -7.61
CA SER A 191 7.13 -1.23 -7.33
C SER A 191 6.29 -2.10 -8.29
N LEU A 192 6.66 -3.38 -8.43
CA LEU A 192 5.83 -4.31 -9.19
C LEU A 192 4.42 -4.40 -8.59
N ALA A 193 4.31 -4.45 -7.26
CA ALA A 193 3.03 -4.54 -6.58
C ALA A 193 2.13 -3.32 -6.84
N ASP A 194 2.68 -2.09 -6.86
CA ASP A 194 1.94 -0.89 -7.26
C ASP A 194 1.49 -0.98 -8.72
N LYS A 195 2.38 -1.34 -9.65
CA LYS A 195 2.03 -1.52 -11.07
C LYS A 195 0.89 -2.53 -11.26
N CYS A 196 0.89 -3.60 -10.46
CA CYS A 196 -0.13 -4.64 -10.52
C CYS A 196 -1.53 -4.15 -10.13
N THR A 197 -1.66 -3.10 -9.31
CA THR A 197 -2.98 -2.54 -8.94
C THR A 197 -3.72 -1.92 -10.13
N TYR A 198 -3.02 -1.65 -11.23
CA TYR A 198 -3.58 -1.13 -12.47
C TYR A 198 -4.07 -2.22 -13.44
N THR A 199 -4.00 -3.50 -13.02
CA THR A 199 -4.48 -4.67 -13.79
C THR A 199 -5.77 -5.23 -13.20
N MET A 200 -6.57 -5.92 -14.04
CA MET A 200 -7.88 -6.48 -13.63
C MET A 200 -7.75 -7.59 -12.57
N ASP A 201 -6.59 -8.22 -12.48
CA ASP A 201 -6.33 -9.30 -11.54
C ASP A 201 -4.96 -9.13 -10.85
N PRO A 202 -4.87 -8.19 -9.89
CA PRO A 202 -3.61 -7.80 -9.28
C PRO A 202 -2.92 -8.96 -8.56
N ALA A 203 -3.68 -9.93 -8.02
CA ALA A 203 -3.15 -11.07 -7.29
C ALA A 203 -2.26 -11.97 -8.16
N TRP A 204 -2.57 -12.09 -9.45
CA TRP A 204 -1.78 -12.91 -10.38
C TRP A 204 -0.56 -12.16 -10.91
N CYS A 205 -0.57 -10.83 -10.86
CA CYS A 205 0.50 -10.01 -11.38
C CYS A 205 1.72 -9.95 -10.44
N GLN A 206 1.55 -10.23 -9.14
CA GLN A 206 2.60 -10.09 -8.12
C GLN A 206 3.72 -11.14 -8.18
N ASP A 207 3.57 -12.20 -8.97
CA ASP A 207 4.60 -13.22 -9.15
C ASP A 207 5.52 -12.88 -10.34
N ASP A 208 6.84 -13.00 -10.18
CA ASP A 208 7.84 -12.66 -11.19
C ASP A 208 7.60 -13.34 -12.54
N PHE A 209 7.12 -14.59 -12.56
CA PHE A 209 6.84 -15.31 -13.80
C PHE A 209 5.57 -14.80 -14.48
N TYR A 210 4.56 -14.43 -13.69
CA TYR A 210 3.29 -13.96 -14.23
C TYR A 210 3.30 -12.48 -14.61
N SER A 211 4.13 -11.65 -13.97
CA SER A 211 4.30 -10.23 -14.33
C SER A 211 4.84 -10.01 -15.75
N MET A 212 5.60 -10.98 -16.27
CA MET A 212 6.10 -10.98 -17.65
C MET A 212 5.02 -11.30 -18.69
N ARG A 213 3.81 -11.71 -18.26
CA ARG A 213 2.70 -11.99 -19.18
C ARG A 213 1.93 -10.71 -19.51
N THR A 214 0.98 -10.85 -20.42
CA THR A 214 0.04 -9.79 -20.74
C THR A 214 -1.11 -9.78 -19.74
N HIS A 215 -1.47 -8.60 -19.25
CA HIS A 215 -2.56 -8.33 -18.34
C HIS A 215 -3.59 -7.39 -18.97
N THR A 216 -4.86 -7.58 -18.63
CA THR A 216 -5.93 -6.63 -18.97
C THR A 216 -5.85 -5.44 -18.01
N CYS A 217 -5.82 -4.22 -18.55
CA CYS A 217 -5.74 -3.02 -17.73
C CYS A 217 -7.10 -2.67 -17.13
N VAL A 218 -7.12 -2.19 -15.89
CA VAL A 218 -8.33 -1.66 -15.23
C VAL A 218 -8.69 -0.30 -15.80
N ASP A 219 -7.68 0.54 -16.03
CA ASP A 219 -7.92 1.90 -16.48
C ASP A 219 -6.74 2.44 -17.32
N PRO A 220 -7.03 2.99 -18.51
CA PRO A 220 -8.26 2.78 -19.27
C PRO A 220 -8.45 1.28 -19.56
N PRO A 221 -9.70 0.76 -19.51
CA PRO A 221 -9.97 -0.63 -19.85
C PRO A 221 -9.45 -0.95 -21.26
N GLY A 222 -8.74 -2.07 -21.43
CA GLY A 222 -8.14 -2.39 -22.72
C GLY A 222 -7.56 -3.79 -22.80
N GLY A 223 -7.13 -4.16 -24.02
CA GLY A 223 -6.59 -5.49 -24.32
C GLY A 223 -5.31 -5.82 -23.56
N ALA A 224 -4.96 -7.12 -23.58
CA ALA A 224 -3.86 -7.68 -22.81
C ALA A 224 -2.51 -7.07 -23.23
N VAL A 225 -1.82 -6.43 -22.28
CA VAL A 225 -0.52 -5.76 -22.46
C VAL A 225 0.41 -6.00 -21.27
N HIS A 226 1.69 -5.68 -21.39
CA HIS A 226 2.62 -5.77 -20.26
C HIS A 226 2.17 -4.89 -19.08
N VAL A 227 2.48 -5.30 -17.84
CA VAL A 227 2.07 -4.56 -16.62
C VAL A 227 2.51 -3.08 -16.64
N ASP A 228 3.73 -2.80 -17.10
CA ASP A 228 4.22 -1.41 -17.26
C ASP A 228 3.34 -0.58 -18.20
N THR A 229 2.74 -1.23 -19.21
CA THR A 229 1.84 -0.55 -20.15
C THR A 229 0.51 -0.22 -19.49
N CYS A 230 -0.01 -1.07 -18.59
CA CYS A 230 -1.21 -0.73 -17.83
C CYS A 230 -0.96 0.46 -16.90
N PHE A 231 0.17 0.45 -16.18
CA PHE A 231 0.58 1.58 -15.36
C PHE A 231 0.74 2.88 -16.19
N ASP A 232 1.49 2.83 -17.29
CA ASP A 232 1.72 3.97 -18.18
C ASP A 232 0.43 4.53 -18.79
N ARG A 233 -0.56 3.67 -19.06
CA ARG A 233 -1.85 4.11 -19.61
C ARG A 233 -2.68 4.80 -18.54
N ALA A 234 -2.69 4.31 -17.30
CA ALA A 234 -3.39 4.94 -16.19
C ALA A 234 -2.85 6.35 -15.88
N TRP A 235 -1.53 6.52 -15.92
CA TRP A 235 -0.84 7.81 -15.72
C TRP A 235 -0.72 8.67 -16.98
N SER A 236 -1.10 8.15 -18.15
CA SER A 236 -1.17 8.96 -19.36
C SER A 236 -2.27 10.02 -19.26
N ALA A 237 -2.21 11.04 -20.12
CA ALA A 237 -3.27 12.05 -20.19
C ALA A 237 -4.67 11.48 -20.48
N GLY A 238 -4.73 10.30 -21.12
CA GLY A 238 -5.97 9.57 -21.40
C GLY A 238 -6.33 8.49 -20.36
N GLY A 239 -5.56 8.34 -19.28
CA GLY A 239 -5.91 7.48 -18.15
C GLY A 239 -6.62 8.23 -17.04
N PHE A 240 -7.28 7.51 -16.14
CA PHE A 240 -7.98 8.09 -14.99
C PHE A 240 -7.03 8.92 -14.12
N MET A 241 -5.85 8.41 -13.78
CA MET A 241 -4.94 9.13 -12.89
C MET A 241 -4.48 10.45 -13.53
N GLY A 242 -4.02 10.37 -14.78
CA GLY A 242 -3.57 11.54 -15.52
C GLY A 242 -4.70 12.56 -15.73
N ARG A 243 -5.93 12.12 -16.03
CA ARG A 243 -7.09 13.03 -16.15
C ARG A 243 -7.43 13.69 -14.82
N GLN A 244 -7.49 12.93 -13.72
CA GLN A 244 -7.81 13.47 -12.39
C GLN A 244 -6.83 14.56 -11.96
N VAL A 245 -5.53 14.34 -12.14
CA VAL A 245 -4.52 15.36 -11.83
C VAL A 245 -4.71 16.60 -12.71
N GLN A 246 -4.83 16.44 -14.03
CA GLN A 246 -5.00 17.58 -14.95
C GLN A 246 -6.27 18.39 -14.65
N GLU A 247 -7.41 17.73 -14.50
CA GLU A 247 -8.69 18.38 -14.21
C GLU A 247 -8.65 19.17 -12.91
N ARG A 248 -8.07 18.60 -11.85
CA ARG A 248 -7.96 19.26 -10.54
C ARG A 248 -6.97 20.42 -10.58
N MET A 249 -5.88 20.31 -11.33
CA MET A 249 -4.95 21.43 -11.58
C MET A 249 -5.66 22.57 -12.32
N THR A 250 -6.43 22.28 -13.37
CA THR A 250 -7.20 23.28 -14.12
C THR A 250 -8.26 23.97 -13.24
N LYS A 251 -8.89 23.22 -12.33
CA LYS A 251 -9.87 23.76 -11.37
C LYS A 251 -9.22 24.50 -10.18
N GLY A 252 -7.89 24.53 -10.08
CA GLY A 252 -7.16 25.13 -8.96
C GLY A 252 -7.26 24.35 -7.65
N GLN A 253 -7.75 23.10 -7.70
CA GLN A 253 -7.86 22.18 -6.56
C GLN A 253 -6.53 21.51 -6.24
N MET A 254 -5.63 21.45 -7.21
CA MET A 254 -4.26 20.98 -7.03
C MET A 254 -3.24 22.06 -7.40
N LYS A 255 -2.04 21.96 -6.83
CA LYS A 255 -0.92 22.89 -7.04
C LYS A 255 0.38 22.14 -7.33
N MET A 256 1.36 22.81 -7.92
CA MET A 256 2.73 22.28 -7.95
C MET A 256 3.38 22.53 -6.59
N ALA A 257 4.15 21.55 -6.11
CA ALA A 257 5.00 21.67 -4.93
C ALA A 257 6.16 22.66 -5.15
#